data_AF-A0A917L0Z2-F1
#
_entry.id   AF-A0A917L0Z2-F1
#
_cell.length_a   1.000
_cell.length_b   1.000
_cell.length_c   1.000
_cell.angle_alpha   90.00
_cell.angle_beta   90.00
_cell.angle_gamma   90.00
#
_symmetry.space_group_name_H-M   'P 1'
#
loop_
_entity.id
_entity.type
_entity.pdbx_description
1 polymer ?
#
loop_
_entity_poly.entity_id
_entity_poly.type
_entity_poly.pdbx_seq_one_letter_code
_entity_poly.pdbx_strand_id
1 'polypeptide(L)'
;MSAPGSDTSRPPVPVADCATCAELAECRELARAVFDRSAETDTNVLMRQHQRQAHESQAHPGRTRRTFRYVPFTIVQDATAEPEYATRCVSGDEAECGAESGVRGHPADVEEWQRRHTQETRHARYRRTFADYAVMEPLGGFEAGLTVGLEPARVARVRTS
;
A
#
# COMPACT_ATOMS: atom_id res chain seq x y z
N MET A 1 13.07 5.23 2.55
CA MET A 1 12.75 5.75 3.90
C MET A 1 12.52 4.55 4.81
N SER A 2 13.48 4.20 5.66
CA SER A 2 13.39 3.02 6.53
C SER A 2 12.77 3.40 7.88
N ALA A 3 11.87 2.55 8.38
CA ALA A 3 11.14 2.74 9.63
C ALA A 3 12.09 2.84 10.84
N PRO A 4 11.70 3.52 11.95
CA PRO A 4 12.41 3.45 13.22
C PRO A 4 12.09 2.12 13.91
N GLY A 5 12.52 1.02 13.30
CA GLY A 5 12.74 -0.24 14.00
C GLY A 5 13.98 -0.07 14.85
N SER A 6 13.90 -0.41 16.14
CA SER A 6 15.04 -0.35 17.06
C SER A 6 16.27 -0.95 16.39
N ASP A 7 17.31 -0.14 16.18
CA ASP A 7 18.55 -0.58 15.56
C ASP A 7 19.15 -1.73 16.38
N THR A 8 19.04 -2.94 15.83
CA THR A 8 19.54 -4.16 16.48
C THR A 8 21.06 -4.25 16.39
N SER A 9 21.69 -3.46 15.51
CA SER A 9 23.14 -3.34 15.39
C SER A 9 23.76 -2.70 16.63
N ARG A 10 23.06 -1.77 17.27
CA ARG A 10 23.51 -1.13 18.52
C ARG A 10 23.37 -2.09 19.70
N PRO A 11 24.45 -2.43 20.44
CA PRO A 11 24.36 -3.28 21.62
C PRO A 11 23.39 -2.71 22.68
N PRO A 12 22.61 -3.57 23.38
CA PRO A 12 21.76 -3.14 24.48
C PRO A 12 22.58 -2.52 25.62
N VAL A 13 22.02 -1.49 26.26
CA VAL A 13 22.61 -0.78 27.41
C VAL A 13 21.91 -1.27 28.68
N PRO A 14 22.65 -1.56 29.77
CA PRO A 14 22.04 -1.97 31.04
C PRO A 14 21.13 -0.87 31.61
N VAL A 15 20.00 -1.26 32.20
CA VAL A 15 19.14 -0.35 32.96
C VAL A 15 19.81 -0.05 34.29
N ALA A 16 19.77 1.21 34.74
CA ALA A 16 20.33 1.61 36.03
C ALA A 16 19.70 0.79 37.18
N ASP A 17 20.51 0.45 38.18
CA ASP A 17 20.10 -0.27 39.39
C ASP A 17 19.51 -1.68 39.15
N CYS A 18 19.70 -2.25 37.95
CA CYS A 18 19.35 -3.64 37.67
C CYS A 18 20.61 -4.53 37.69
N ALA A 19 20.74 -5.37 38.73
CA ALA A 19 21.88 -6.28 38.90
C ALA A 19 22.05 -7.23 37.70
N THR A 20 20.98 -7.86 37.23
CA THR A 20 21.04 -8.78 36.07
C THR A 20 21.48 -8.09 34.77
N CYS A 21 21.09 -6.83 34.58
CA CYS A 21 21.58 -6.04 33.44
C CYS A 21 23.09 -5.75 33.57
N ALA A 22 23.58 -5.46 34.77
CA ALA A 22 25.00 -5.22 35.02
C ALA A 22 25.84 -6.49 34.79
N GLU A 23 25.39 -7.63 35.31
CA GLU A 23 26.04 -8.94 35.12
C GLU A 23 26.17 -9.30 33.64
N LEU A 24 25.09 -9.14 32.86
CA LEU A 24 25.14 -9.38 31.41
C LEU A 24 26.04 -8.36 30.69
N ALA A 25 26.17 -7.12 31.18
CA ALA A 25 27.11 -6.18 30.60
C ALA A 25 28.57 -6.62 30.84
N GLU A 26 28.88 -7.09 32.04
CA GLU A 26 30.20 -7.63 32.39
C GLU A 26 30.54 -8.89 31.60
N CYS A 27 29.60 -9.85 31.50
CA CYS A 27 29.76 -11.04 30.65
C CYS A 27 30.10 -10.68 29.20
N ARG A 28 29.47 -9.62 28.67
CA ARG A 28 29.75 -9.14 27.31
C ARG A 28 31.16 -8.56 27.19
N GLU A 29 31.61 -7.75 28.14
CA GLU A 29 32.97 -7.19 28.10
C GLU A 29 34.03 -8.29 28.27
N LEU A 30 33.76 -9.32 29.09
CA LEU A 30 34.62 -10.51 29.18
C LEU A 30 34.70 -11.27 27.85
N ALA A 31 33.55 -11.51 27.20
CA ALA A 31 33.50 -12.16 25.89
C ALA A 31 34.30 -11.37 24.83
N ARG A 32 34.22 -10.03 24.84
CA ARG A 32 35.04 -9.17 23.99
C ARG A 32 36.53 -9.29 24.28
N ALA A 33 36.91 -9.30 25.56
CA ALA A 33 38.31 -9.40 25.98
C ALA A 33 38.98 -10.69 25.51
N VAL A 34 38.21 -11.79 25.42
CA VAL A 34 38.69 -13.09 24.89
C VAL A 34 38.35 -13.30 23.41
N PHE A 35 37.81 -12.29 22.72
CA PHE A 35 37.41 -12.31 21.31
C PHE A 35 36.34 -13.37 20.95
N ASP A 36 35.50 -13.76 21.89
CA ASP A 36 34.36 -14.67 21.65
C ASP A 36 33.13 -13.89 21.14
N ARG A 37 33.01 -13.83 19.81
CA ARG A 37 31.90 -13.12 19.13
C ARG A 37 30.54 -13.79 19.35
N SER A 38 30.51 -15.11 19.56
CA SER A 38 29.28 -15.85 19.80
C SER A 38 28.76 -15.53 21.20
N ALA A 39 29.61 -15.63 22.22
CA ALA A 39 29.25 -15.27 23.59
C ALA A 39 28.85 -13.79 23.71
N GLU A 40 29.51 -12.87 22.99
CA GLU A 40 29.10 -11.46 22.94
C GLU A 40 27.67 -11.31 22.39
N THR A 41 27.36 -12.03 21.31
CA THR A 41 26.04 -11.99 20.65
C THR A 41 24.96 -12.59 21.55
N ASP A 42 25.21 -13.76 22.14
CA ASP A 42 24.28 -14.44 23.03
C ASP A 42 23.98 -13.58 24.27
N THR A 43 25.00 -12.95 24.84
CA THR A 43 24.82 -12.03 25.97
C THR A 43 23.95 -10.83 25.60
N ASN A 44 24.11 -10.27 24.39
CA ASN A 44 23.23 -9.21 23.89
C ASN A 44 21.79 -9.70 23.70
N VAL A 45 21.58 -10.93 23.24
CA VAL A 45 20.25 -11.55 23.11
C VAL A 45 19.60 -11.70 24.48
N LEU A 46 20.33 -12.24 25.46
CA LEU A 46 19.86 -12.44 26.84
C LEU A 46 19.51 -11.09 27.50
N MET A 47 20.35 -10.06 27.32
CA MET A 47 20.06 -8.73 27.88
C MET A 47 18.77 -8.13 27.30
N ARG A 48 18.56 -8.24 25.97
CA ARG A 48 17.31 -7.76 25.36
C ARG A 48 16.09 -8.56 25.82
N GLN A 49 16.24 -9.87 26.02
CA GLN A 49 15.18 -10.72 26.56
C GLN A 49 14.82 -10.31 27.98
N HIS A 50 15.81 -10.19 28.86
CA HIS A 50 15.61 -9.74 30.24
C HIS A 50 14.92 -8.37 30.29
N GLN A 51 15.38 -7.41 29.49
CA GLN A 51 14.80 -6.06 29.45
C GLN A 51 13.32 -6.07 29.02
N ARG A 52 12.94 -6.90 28.04
CA ARG A 52 11.53 -7.06 27.69
C ARG A 52 10.73 -7.68 28.84
N GLN A 53 11.28 -8.69 29.51
CA GLN A 53 10.53 -9.37 30.57
C GLN A 53 10.41 -8.55 31.87
N ALA A 54 11.46 -7.85 32.26
CA ALA A 54 11.56 -7.17 33.56
C ALA A 54 11.32 -5.65 33.49
N HIS A 55 11.52 -5.02 32.32
CA HIS A 55 11.51 -3.56 32.18
C HIS A 55 10.54 -3.03 31.11
N GLU A 56 9.77 -3.87 30.41
CA GLU A 56 8.82 -3.44 29.36
C GLU A 56 7.76 -2.45 29.87
N SER A 57 7.38 -2.53 31.15
CA SER A 57 6.44 -1.60 31.80
C SER A 57 7.08 -0.32 32.34
N GLN A 58 8.41 -0.28 32.47
CA GLN A 58 9.18 0.92 32.89
C GLN A 58 9.67 1.74 31.70
N ALA A 59 9.53 1.22 30.48
CA ALA A 59 9.83 1.92 29.25
C ALA A 59 8.82 3.08 29.04
N HIS A 60 9.22 4.28 29.44
CA HIS A 60 8.64 5.60 29.12
C HIS A 60 7.09 5.66 29.04
N PRO A 61 6.39 6.34 29.97
CA PRO A 61 4.91 6.36 30.08
C PRO A 61 4.17 7.12 28.96
N GLY A 62 4.70 7.15 27.73
CA GLY A 62 4.10 7.82 26.57
C GLY A 62 3.98 6.97 25.30
N ARG A 63 4.46 5.72 25.26
CA ARG A 63 4.37 4.90 24.04
C ARG A 63 3.23 3.88 24.14
N THR A 64 1.99 4.35 24.03
CA THR A 64 0.88 3.45 23.75
C THR A 64 1.13 2.81 22.38
N ARG A 65 1.28 1.48 22.34
CA ARG A 65 1.44 0.74 21.10
C ARG A 65 0.12 0.85 20.33
N ARG A 66 0.10 1.69 19.28
CA ARG A 66 -1.05 1.79 18.39
C ARG A 66 -1.26 0.45 17.71
N THR A 67 -2.41 -0.17 17.96
CA THR A 67 -2.82 -1.39 17.28
C THR A 67 -3.58 -1.00 16.02
N PHE A 68 -2.97 -1.19 14.85
CA PHE A 68 -3.69 -1.14 13.59
C PHE A 68 -4.45 -2.45 13.43
N ARG A 69 -5.78 -2.41 13.49
CA ARG A 69 -6.63 -3.57 13.23
C ARG A 69 -6.93 -3.62 11.74
N TYR A 70 -6.75 -4.79 11.14
CA TYR A 70 -7.21 -5.05 9.78
C TYR A 70 -8.73 -4.97 9.74
N VAL A 71 -9.26 -4.14 8.82
CA VAL A 71 -10.69 -4.08 8.52
C VAL A 71 -10.86 -4.69 7.13
N PRO A 72 -11.58 -5.81 7.00
CA PRO A 72 -11.82 -6.41 5.68
C PRO A 72 -12.64 -5.43 4.83
N PHE A 73 -12.34 -5.35 3.54
CA PHE A 73 -13.00 -4.44 2.60
C PHE A 73 -13.23 -5.11 1.26
N THR A 74 -14.16 -4.55 0.49
CA THR A 74 -14.39 -4.86 -0.92
C THR A 74 -14.13 -3.62 -1.76
N ILE A 75 -13.69 -3.81 -3.00
CA ILE A 75 -13.49 -2.74 -3.97
C ILE A 75 -14.71 -2.74 -4.88
N VAL A 76 -15.46 -1.63 -4.91
CA VAL A 76 -16.64 -1.45 -5.76
C VAL A 76 -16.45 -0.25 -6.66
N GLN A 77 -17.12 -0.22 -7.83
CA GLN A 77 -17.09 0.93 -8.71
C GLN A 77 -17.83 2.12 -8.05
N ASP A 78 -17.24 3.31 -8.14
CA ASP A 78 -17.87 4.57 -7.75
C ASP A 78 -18.95 4.95 -8.77
N ALA A 79 -20.21 4.84 -8.38
CA ALA A 79 -21.33 5.21 -9.22
C ALA A 79 -21.51 6.73 -9.38
N THR A 80 -20.82 7.54 -8.58
CA THR A 80 -20.88 9.01 -8.62
C THR A 80 -19.88 9.62 -9.60
N ALA A 81 -18.87 8.85 -9.99
CA ALA A 81 -17.83 9.30 -10.90
C ALA A 81 -18.09 8.80 -12.33
N GLU A 82 -18.06 9.71 -13.29
CA GLU A 82 -18.20 9.36 -14.71
C GLU A 82 -16.93 8.64 -15.20
N PRO A 83 -17.05 7.53 -15.97
CA PRO A 83 -15.90 6.86 -16.52
C PRO A 83 -15.19 7.69 -17.59
N GLU A 84 -13.88 7.50 -17.66
CA GLU A 84 -13.01 8.18 -18.61
C GLU A 84 -12.55 7.24 -19.72
N TYR A 85 -12.64 7.72 -20.96
CA TYR A 85 -12.22 6.99 -22.15
C TYR A 85 -11.17 7.79 -22.90
N ALA A 86 -10.09 7.14 -23.29
CA ALA A 86 -9.09 7.74 -24.17
C ALA A 86 -8.56 6.70 -25.16
N THR A 87 -7.98 7.17 -26.25
CA THR A 87 -7.23 6.31 -27.15
C THR A 87 -5.99 7.02 -27.67
N ARG A 88 -4.97 6.21 -27.97
CA ARG A 88 -3.74 6.61 -28.61
C ARG A 88 -3.56 5.79 -29.88
N CYS A 89 -3.22 6.45 -30.99
CA CYS A 89 -2.79 5.80 -32.21
C CYS A 89 -1.41 5.16 -31.98
N VAL A 90 -1.33 3.84 -32.19
CA VAL A 90 -0.09 3.06 -32.09
C VAL A 90 0.26 2.43 -33.44
N SER A 91 -0.34 2.95 -34.52
CA SER A 91 0.10 2.67 -35.89
C SER A 91 1.37 3.42 -36.21
N GLY A 92 2.13 2.89 -37.16
CA GLY A 92 3.40 3.44 -37.62
C GLY A 92 4.42 2.32 -37.72
N ASP A 93 5.13 2.25 -38.86
CA ASP A 93 6.00 1.13 -39.17
C ASP A 93 7.40 1.27 -38.54
N GLU A 94 7.88 2.52 -38.35
CA GLU A 94 9.16 2.83 -37.71
C GLU A 94 9.02 3.44 -36.31
N ALA A 95 8.02 4.30 -36.12
CA ALA A 95 7.68 4.91 -34.84
C ALA A 95 6.17 4.98 -34.69
N GLU A 96 5.67 4.78 -33.47
CA GLU A 96 4.25 4.98 -33.18
C GLU A 96 3.85 6.42 -33.50
N CYS A 97 2.77 6.58 -34.27
CA CYS A 97 2.18 7.88 -34.59
C CYS A 97 1.90 8.69 -33.32
N GLY A 98 1.43 8.02 -32.26
CA GLY A 98 1.29 8.62 -30.94
C GLY A 98 0.16 9.63 -30.80
N ALA A 99 -0.61 9.92 -31.85
CA ALA A 99 -1.74 10.85 -31.78
C ALA A 99 -2.78 10.39 -30.74
N GLU A 100 -3.32 11.32 -29.96
CA GLU A 100 -4.21 11.01 -28.83
C GLU A 100 -5.57 11.67 -28.98
N SER A 101 -6.64 10.98 -28.58
CA SER A 101 -7.98 11.57 -28.53
C SER A 101 -8.16 12.57 -27.39
N GLY A 102 -7.27 12.55 -26.39
CA GLY A 102 -7.55 13.08 -25.06
C GLY A 102 -8.60 12.26 -24.30
N VAL A 103 -8.89 12.67 -23.07
CA VAL A 103 -9.93 12.08 -22.22
C VAL A 103 -11.31 12.50 -22.72
N ARG A 104 -12.24 11.55 -22.77
CA ARG A 104 -13.64 11.68 -23.19
C ARG A 104 -14.56 10.99 -22.19
N GLY A 105 -15.75 11.53 -22.00
CA GLY A 105 -16.77 10.96 -21.09
C GLY A 105 -17.58 9.82 -21.73
N HIS A 106 -17.49 9.63 -23.05
CA HIS A 106 -18.26 8.60 -23.74
C HIS A 106 -17.40 7.84 -24.77
N PRO A 107 -17.58 6.50 -24.91
CA PRO A 107 -16.80 5.71 -25.87
C PRO A 107 -17.03 6.12 -27.33
N ALA A 108 -18.23 6.60 -27.68
CA ALA A 108 -18.54 7.03 -29.04
C ALA A 108 -17.68 8.21 -29.52
N ASP A 109 -17.29 9.12 -28.61
CA ASP A 109 -16.45 10.27 -28.94
C ASP A 109 -15.03 9.81 -29.31
N VAL A 110 -14.53 8.79 -28.60
CA VAL A 110 -13.25 8.15 -28.89
C VAL A 110 -13.28 7.45 -30.24
N GLU A 111 -14.37 6.74 -30.54
CA GLU A 111 -14.56 6.06 -31.83
C GLU A 111 -14.68 7.05 -32.99
N GLU A 112 -15.38 8.17 -32.80
CA GLU A 112 -15.45 9.23 -33.81
C GLU A 112 -14.05 9.79 -34.10
N TRP A 113 -13.27 10.06 -33.06
CA TRP A 113 -11.89 10.49 -33.23
C TRP A 113 -11.05 9.44 -34.00
N GLN A 114 -11.18 8.15 -33.69
CA GLN A 114 -10.48 7.08 -34.42
C GLN A 114 -10.90 7.02 -35.88
N ARG A 115 -12.20 7.16 -36.18
CA ARG A 115 -12.72 7.18 -37.55
C ARG A 115 -12.13 8.34 -38.34
N ARG A 116 -12.11 9.55 -37.77
CA ARG A 116 -11.50 10.73 -38.40
C ARG A 116 -10.00 10.55 -38.61
N HIS A 117 -9.28 10.09 -37.59
CA HIS A 117 -7.84 9.87 -37.70
C HIS A 117 -7.50 8.83 -38.77
N THR A 118 -8.22 7.70 -38.81
CA THR A 118 -8.05 6.66 -39.84
C THR A 118 -8.28 7.21 -41.25
N GLN A 119 -9.27 8.09 -41.44
CA GLN A 119 -9.53 8.70 -42.74
C GLN A 119 -8.37 9.57 -43.21
N GLU A 120 -7.75 10.31 -42.29
CA GLU A 120 -6.65 11.24 -42.55
C GLU A 120 -5.31 10.51 -42.74
N THR A 121 -4.99 9.52 -41.91
CA THR A 121 -3.65 8.92 -41.82
C THR A 121 -3.57 7.48 -42.31
N ARG A 122 -4.72 6.83 -42.58
CA ARG A 122 -4.83 5.39 -42.86
C ARG A 122 -4.34 4.48 -41.73
N HIS A 123 -4.07 5.04 -40.55
CA HIS A 123 -3.74 4.28 -39.37
C HIS A 123 -4.96 3.50 -38.86
N ALA A 124 -4.79 2.21 -38.62
CA ALA A 124 -5.86 1.31 -38.19
C ALA A 124 -5.62 0.65 -36.82
N ARG A 125 -4.51 0.96 -36.14
CA ARG A 125 -4.11 0.37 -34.87
C ARG A 125 -4.14 1.40 -33.75
N TYR A 126 -4.94 1.12 -32.73
CA TYR A 126 -5.19 2.03 -31.61
C TYR A 126 -5.10 1.29 -30.28
N ARG A 127 -4.46 1.93 -29.28
CA ARG A 127 -4.53 1.52 -27.88
C ARG A 127 -5.65 2.32 -27.21
N ARG A 128 -6.55 1.65 -26.50
CA ARG A 128 -7.63 2.29 -25.73
C ARG A 128 -7.30 2.23 -24.24
N THR A 129 -7.66 3.29 -23.53
CA THR A 129 -7.64 3.39 -22.07
C THR A 129 -9.07 3.60 -21.61
N PHE A 130 -9.49 2.80 -20.64
CA PHE A 130 -10.73 2.96 -19.91
C PHE A 130 -10.36 3.09 -18.43
N ALA A 131 -10.85 4.13 -17.78
CA ALA A 131 -10.66 4.34 -16.35
C ALA A 131 -12.02 4.57 -15.70
N ASP A 132 -12.38 3.68 -14.78
CA ASP A 132 -13.44 3.89 -13.81
C ASP A 132 -12.82 4.20 -12.45
N TYR A 133 -13.63 4.77 -11.57
CA TYR A 133 -13.23 5.07 -10.21
C TYR A 133 -13.78 3.98 -9.29
N ALA A 134 -13.04 3.66 -8.24
CA ALA A 134 -13.43 2.63 -7.28
C ALA A 134 -13.35 3.14 -5.85
N VAL A 135 -14.31 2.73 -5.03
CA VAL A 135 -14.39 2.98 -3.58
C VAL A 135 -14.09 1.68 -2.84
N MET A 136 -13.38 1.79 -1.71
CA MET A 136 -13.16 0.68 -0.79
C MET A 136 -14.23 0.70 0.31
N GLU A 137 -15.14 -0.26 0.27
CA GLU A 137 -16.21 -0.38 1.27
C GLU A 137 -15.85 -1.45 2.31
N PRO A 138 -15.97 -1.16 3.62
CA PRO A 138 -15.77 -2.17 4.65
C PRO A 138 -16.75 -3.34 4.51
N LEU A 139 -16.23 -4.57 4.53
CA LEU A 139 -17.02 -5.80 4.57
C LEU A 139 -17.65 -5.90 5.98
N GLY A 140 -18.86 -5.36 6.12
CA GLY A 140 -19.59 -5.30 7.40
C GLY A 140 -20.47 -4.05 7.58
N GLY A 141 -20.45 -3.11 6.64
CA GLY A 141 -21.25 -1.87 6.67
C GLY A 141 -22.73 -2.03 6.33
N PHE A 142 -23.41 -3.05 6.85
CA PHE A 142 -24.87 -3.21 6.70
C PHE A 142 -25.61 -3.35 8.05
N GLU A 143 -25.20 -2.61 9.08
CA GLU A 143 -26.05 -2.33 10.24
C GLU A 143 -25.81 -0.90 10.77
N ALA A 144 -26.24 0.11 10.00
CA ALA A 144 -26.65 1.41 10.53
C ALA A 144 -27.56 2.09 9.49
N GLY A 145 -28.87 1.86 9.62
CA GLY A 145 -29.86 2.29 8.64
C GLY A 145 -30.03 3.80 8.51
N LEU A 146 -30.17 4.26 7.27
CA LEU A 146 -31.28 5.14 6.91
C LEU A 146 -31.65 4.91 5.44
N THR A 147 -32.89 4.51 5.23
CA THR A 147 -33.60 4.47 3.95
C THR A 147 -33.60 5.86 3.29
N VAL A 148 -32.99 5.99 2.12
CA VAL A 148 -33.46 6.93 1.08
C VAL A 148 -33.71 6.09 -0.16
N GLY A 149 -34.98 5.91 -0.49
CA GLY A 149 -35.38 5.28 -1.74
C GLY A 149 -34.87 6.11 -2.91
N LEU A 150 -33.87 5.59 -3.59
CA LEU A 150 -33.54 5.94 -4.96
C LEU A 150 -33.59 4.63 -5.73
N GLU A 151 -34.67 4.47 -6.50
CA GLU A 151 -34.80 3.40 -7.48
C GLU A 151 -33.53 3.36 -8.35
N PRO A 152 -32.90 2.18 -8.53
CA PRO A 152 -31.79 2.09 -9.46
C PRO A 152 -32.33 2.32 -10.87
N ALA A 153 -31.83 3.38 -11.52
CA ALA A 153 -31.98 3.54 -12.95
C ALA A 153 -31.45 2.26 -13.62
N ARG A 154 -32.36 1.53 -14.27
CA ARG A 154 -32.04 0.34 -15.04
C ARG A 154 -31.02 0.73 -16.12
N VAL A 155 -29.76 0.36 -15.93
CA VAL A 155 -28.77 0.37 -17.01
C VAL A 155 -29.15 -0.75 -17.96
N ALA A 156 -29.76 -0.37 -19.09
CA ALA A 156 -30.05 -1.28 -20.18
C ALA A 156 -28.74 -1.87 -20.71
N ARG A 157 -28.58 -3.19 -20.58
CA ARG A 157 -27.51 -3.92 -21.27
C ARG A 157 -27.76 -3.80 -22.76
N VAL A 158 -26.97 -2.98 -23.45
CA VAL A 158 -26.91 -3.01 -24.92
C VAL A 158 -26.32 -4.35 -25.32
N ARG A 159 -27.16 -5.23 -25.87
CA ARG A 159 -26.71 -6.42 -26.60
C ARG A 159 -26.05 -5.95 -27.89
N THR A 160 -24.76 -6.18 -28.02
CA THR A 160 -24.05 -6.08 -29.30
C THR A 160 -24.38 -7.31 -30.13
N SER A 161 -25.05 -7.11 -31.27
CA SER A 161 -25.20 -8.11 -32.35
C SER A 161 -23.98 -8.13 -33.25
#